data_AF-A0A4Y9V3W9-F1
#
_entry.id   AF-A0A4Y9V3W9-F1
#
_cell.length_a   1.000
_cell.length_b   1.000
_cell.length_c   1.000
_cell.angle_alpha   90.00
_cell.angle_beta   90.00
_cell.angle_gamma   90.00
#
_symmetry.space_group_name_H-M   'P 1'
#
loop_
_entity.id
_entity.type
_entity.pdbx_description
1 polymer ?
#
loop_
_entity_poly.entity_id
_entity_poly.type
_entity_poly.pdbx_seq_one_letter_code
_entity_poly.pdbx_strand_id
1 'polypeptide(L)'
;MSDADTGEGEELIMADTGLAVAEELAEMEITKFDLDCALVSLTLWTQGYRPEGGESEKERAVNGSLFRDGITQFVSCFDSKNRFPLVVETVYPNATGVAPYFKWLRNLRNSYTAHRHGAARQCSIAAVVRPGTGAFLGHSKLFAAYVGPSQDGHAQLLAVVSLAIRYVEAQILRLQQQFIEEASAIPPEQLLMLPRGAAVQPQGPAQMGMSRGDVRKAIARELNETIVGDITAEAQEPR
;
A
#
# COMPACT_ATOMS: atom_id res chain seq x y z
N MET A 1 7.67 30.64 49.23
CA MET A 1 7.90 31.04 47.83
C MET A 1 8.66 29.89 47.20
N SER A 2 7.92 28.96 46.60
CA SER A 2 8.49 27.87 45.82
C SER A 2 8.54 28.37 44.39
N ASP A 3 9.75 28.55 43.86
CA ASP A 3 9.93 28.77 42.44
C ASP A 3 9.43 27.53 41.73
N ALA A 4 8.34 27.71 40.97
CA ALA A 4 7.83 26.71 40.07
C ALA A 4 8.86 26.57 38.96
N ASP A 5 9.52 25.41 38.95
CA ASP A 5 10.31 24.91 37.83
C ASP A 5 9.40 24.89 36.59
N THR A 6 9.42 25.99 35.83
CA THR A 6 8.81 26.05 34.51
C THR A 6 9.73 25.23 33.60
N GLY A 7 9.56 23.91 33.64
CA GLY A 7 10.22 23.01 32.73
C GLY A 7 9.95 23.47 31.30
N GLU A 8 10.91 24.20 30.73
CA GLU A 8 10.99 24.44 29.30
C GLU A 8 10.96 23.04 28.67
N GLY A 9 9.87 22.72 27.98
CA GLY A 9 9.66 21.40 27.44
C GLY A 9 10.84 21.04 26.54
N GLU A 10 11.61 20.02 26.93
CA GLU A 10 12.75 19.55 26.15
C GLU A 10 12.30 19.29 24.71
N GLU A 11 12.94 19.96 23.74
CA GLU A 11 12.61 19.80 22.33
C GLU A 11 12.95 18.38 21.89
N LEU A 12 11.92 17.59 21.58
CA LEU A 12 12.08 16.22 21.08
C LEU A 12 12.49 16.27 19.60
N ILE A 13 13.65 15.68 19.28
CA ILE A 13 14.15 15.58 17.91
C ILE A 13 13.88 14.17 17.37
N MET A 14 13.27 14.08 16.19
CA MET A 14 13.21 12.84 15.42
C MET A 14 14.50 12.69 14.61
N ALA A 15 15.23 11.59 14.79
CA ALA A 15 16.47 11.30 14.05
C ALA A 15 16.30 10.10 13.11
N ASP A 16 16.84 10.18 11.90
CA ASP A 16 16.91 9.06 10.96
C ASP A 16 18.16 8.23 11.23
N THR A 17 17.98 7.02 11.76
CA THR A 17 19.08 6.13 12.15
C THR A 17 19.78 5.46 10.98
N GLY A 18 19.14 5.39 9.80
CA GLY A 18 19.66 4.65 8.65
C GLY A 18 19.87 3.15 8.87
N LEU A 19 19.34 2.58 9.97
CA LEU A 19 19.45 1.16 10.26
C LEU A 19 18.64 0.33 9.26
N ALA A 20 19.18 -0.81 8.82
CA ALA A 20 18.49 -1.70 7.89
C ALA A 20 17.15 -2.21 8.45
N VAL A 21 17.08 -2.47 9.77
CA VAL A 21 15.85 -2.87 10.45
C VAL A 21 14.78 -1.78 10.43
N ALA A 22 15.16 -0.50 10.42
CA ALA A 22 14.22 0.61 10.31
C ALA A 22 13.57 0.65 8.92
N GLU A 23 14.33 0.33 7.87
CA GLU A 23 13.80 0.24 6.50
C GLU A 23 12.82 -0.94 6.36
N GLU A 24 13.17 -2.11 6.89
CA GLU A 24 12.28 -3.29 6.88
C GLU A 24 11.00 -3.04 7.69
N LEU A 25 11.13 -2.41 8.87
CA LEU A 25 9.99 -2.02 9.70
C LEU A 25 9.06 -1.05 8.95
N ALA A 26 9.61 -0.03 8.30
CA ALA A 26 8.81 0.93 7.52
C ALA A 26 8.05 0.26 6.36
N GLU A 27 8.68 -0.70 5.69
CA GLU A 27 8.05 -1.47 4.60
C GLU A 27 6.94 -2.39 5.14
N MET A 28 7.11 -2.99 6.32
CA MET A 28 6.05 -3.77 6.97
C MET A 28 4.87 -2.91 7.43
N GLU A 29 5.10 -1.70 7.96
CA GLU A 29 4.04 -0.75 8.33
C GLU A 29 3.21 -0.32 7.12
N ILE A 30 3.85 -0.03 5.98
CA ILE A 30 3.16 0.27 4.72
C ILE A 30 2.37 -0.95 4.23
N THR A 31 2.98 -2.14 4.29
CA THR A 31 2.31 -3.39 3.91
C THR A 31 1.07 -3.62 4.77
N LYS A 32 1.13 -3.36 6.08
CA LYS A 32 -0.03 -3.45 6.97
C LYS A 32 -1.13 -2.49 6.55
N PHE A 33 -0.78 -1.23 6.29
CA PHE A 33 -1.74 -0.22 5.81
C PHE A 33 -2.45 -0.67 4.53
N ASP A 34 -1.71 -1.17 3.54
CA ASP A 34 -2.26 -1.66 2.27
C ASP A 34 -3.17 -2.89 2.48
N LEU A 35 -2.80 -3.80 3.40
CA LEU A 35 -3.63 -4.95 3.75
C LEU A 35 -4.92 -4.53 4.48
N ASP A 36 -4.86 -3.55 5.38
CA ASP A 36 -6.03 -3.01 6.09
C ASP A 36 -6.99 -2.33 5.09
N CYS A 37 -6.47 -1.53 4.17
CA CYS A 37 -7.26 -0.93 3.09
C CYS A 37 -7.88 -1.99 2.18
N ALA A 38 -7.12 -3.03 1.80
CA ALA A 38 -7.65 -4.18 1.07
C ALA A 38 -8.80 -4.87 1.82
N LEU A 39 -8.63 -5.11 3.13
CA LEU A 39 -9.67 -5.75 3.95
C LEU A 39 -10.94 -4.90 4.00
N VAL A 40 -10.82 -3.58 4.17
CA VAL A 40 -11.97 -2.65 4.16
C VAL A 40 -12.68 -2.68 2.81
N SER A 41 -11.95 -2.51 1.71
CA SER A 41 -12.52 -2.54 0.35
C SER A 41 -13.24 -3.86 0.06
N LEU A 42 -12.64 -4.99 0.43
CA LEU A 42 -13.25 -6.30 0.23
C LEU A 42 -14.45 -6.53 1.16
N THR A 43 -14.40 -6.05 2.40
CA THR A 43 -15.54 -6.14 3.32
C THR A 43 -16.74 -5.37 2.76
N LEU A 44 -16.54 -4.12 2.33
CA LEU A 44 -17.58 -3.31 1.69
C LEU A 44 -18.13 -3.98 0.44
N TRP A 45 -17.25 -4.56 -0.39
CA TRP A 45 -17.68 -5.33 -1.55
C TRP A 45 -18.56 -6.52 -1.17
N THR A 46 -18.18 -7.32 -0.16
CA THR A 46 -18.98 -8.48 0.27
C THR A 46 -20.36 -8.10 0.81
N GLN A 47 -20.50 -6.93 1.43
CA GLN A 47 -21.77 -6.39 1.92
C GLN A 47 -22.67 -5.89 0.78
N GLY A 48 -22.07 -5.32 -0.27
CA GLY A 48 -22.77 -4.80 -1.43
C GLY A 48 -23.12 -5.84 -2.49
N TYR A 49 -22.39 -6.96 -2.56
CA TYR A 49 -22.48 -7.93 -3.64
C TYR A 49 -23.80 -8.73 -3.63
N ARG A 50 -24.56 -8.64 -4.74
CA ARG A 50 -25.81 -9.41 -4.93
C ARG A 50 -25.73 -10.32 -6.17
N PRO A 51 -25.59 -11.65 -6.01
CA PRO A 51 -25.43 -12.56 -7.14
C PRO A 51 -26.69 -12.73 -8.01
N GLU A 52 -27.88 -12.57 -7.44
CA GLU A 52 -29.15 -12.89 -8.11
C GLU A 52 -29.70 -11.79 -9.03
N GLY A 53 -28.94 -10.71 -9.26
CA GLY A 53 -29.38 -9.60 -10.09
C GLY A 53 -30.40 -8.73 -9.36
N GLY A 54 -29.95 -7.58 -8.89
CA GLY A 54 -30.80 -6.54 -8.30
C GLY A 54 -30.08 -5.20 -8.16
N GLU A 55 -28.82 -5.14 -8.57
CA GLU A 55 -27.99 -3.95 -8.55
C GLU A 55 -28.28 -3.09 -9.78
N SER A 56 -28.43 -1.80 -9.54
CA SER A 56 -28.32 -0.78 -10.58
C SER A 56 -26.93 -0.82 -11.23
N GLU A 57 -26.81 -0.24 -12.44
CA GLU A 57 -25.53 -0.12 -13.12
C GLU A 57 -24.47 0.62 -12.27
N LYS A 58 -24.89 1.63 -11.52
CA LYS A 58 -24.02 2.39 -10.61
C LYS A 58 -23.52 1.54 -9.45
N GLU A 59 -24.40 0.78 -8.80
CA GLU A 59 -24.00 -0.13 -7.71
C GLU A 59 -23.04 -1.20 -8.20
N ARG A 60 -23.30 -1.78 -9.37
CA ARG A 60 -22.40 -2.75 -9.99
C ARG A 60 -21.01 -2.15 -10.27
N ALA A 61 -20.97 -0.90 -10.75
CA ALA A 61 -19.71 -0.20 -10.99
C ALA A 61 -18.93 0.08 -9.70
N VAL A 62 -19.62 0.50 -8.63
CA VAL A 62 -19.02 0.74 -7.31
C VAL A 62 -18.51 -0.57 -6.71
N ASN A 63 -19.34 -1.61 -6.65
CA ASN A 63 -18.98 -2.93 -6.14
C ASN A 63 -17.80 -3.54 -6.91
N GLY A 64 -17.82 -3.44 -8.24
CA GLY A 64 -16.71 -3.90 -9.09
C GLY A 64 -15.42 -3.12 -8.85
N SER A 65 -15.51 -1.83 -8.50
CA SER A 65 -14.34 -1.01 -8.17
C SER A 65 -13.75 -1.37 -6.81
N LEU A 66 -14.59 -1.55 -5.79
CA LEU A 66 -14.18 -2.00 -4.45
C LEU A 66 -13.46 -3.36 -4.51
N PHE A 67 -14.02 -4.32 -5.25
CA PHE A 67 -13.39 -5.62 -5.42
C PHE A 67 -12.04 -5.51 -6.13
N ARG A 68 -11.98 -4.76 -7.24
CA ARG A 68 -10.75 -4.53 -8.00
C ARG A 68 -9.66 -3.91 -7.14
N ASP A 69 -10.00 -2.86 -6.39
CA ASP A 69 -9.08 -2.15 -5.51
C ASP A 69 -8.54 -3.09 -4.43
N GLY A 70 -9.44 -3.76 -3.70
CA GLY A 70 -9.04 -4.69 -2.63
C GLY A 70 -8.16 -5.84 -3.10
N ILE A 71 -8.47 -6.47 -4.24
CA ILE A 71 -7.61 -7.49 -4.83
C ILE A 71 -6.27 -6.91 -5.29
N THR A 72 -6.26 -5.70 -5.86
CA THR A 72 -5.03 -5.07 -6.35
C THR A 72 -4.08 -4.74 -5.20
N GLN A 73 -4.57 -4.11 -4.14
CA GLN A 73 -3.77 -3.79 -2.96
C GLN A 73 -3.26 -5.07 -2.28
N PHE A 74 -4.15 -6.03 -2.02
CA PHE A 74 -3.79 -7.29 -1.37
C PHE A 74 -2.70 -8.05 -2.13
N VAL A 75 -2.87 -8.29 -3.43
CA VAL A 75 -1.90 -9.05 -4.22
C VAL A 75 -0.59 -8.28 -4.40
N SER A 76 -0.62 -6.95 -4.42
CA SER A 76 0.60 -6.13 -4.56
C SER A 76 1.55 -6.28 -3.37
N CYS A 77 1.05 -6.62 -2.19
CA CYS A 77 1.89 -6.95 -1.02
C CYS A 77 2.80 -8.17 -1.25
N PHE A 78 2.44 -9.04 -2.20
CA PHE A 78 3.17 -10.27 -2.56
C PHE A 78 3.92 -10.15 -3.90
N ASP A 79 4.07 -8.95 -4.46
CA ASP A 79 4.83 -8.76 -5.69
C ASP A 79 6.34 -8.80 -5.42
N SER A 80 7.05 -9.64 -6.16
CA SER A 80 8.50 -9.83 -6.03
C SER A 80 9.37 -8.61 -6.35
N LYS A 81 8.77 -7.51 -6.82
CA LYS A 81 9.45 -6.23 -7.06
C LYS A 81 9.59 -5.39 -5.79
N ASN A 82 8.82 -5.70 -4.75
CA ASN A 82 8.91 -5.00 -3.47
C ASN A 82 10.24 -5.35 -2.81
N ARG A 83 10.77 -4.47 -1.97
CA ARG A 83 12.05 -4.70 -1.29
C ARG A 83 11.95 -5.86 -0.31
N PHE A 84 10.84 -5.93 0.44
CA PHE A 84 10.52 -7.00 1.39
C PHE A 84 9.14 -7.58 1.07
N PRO A 85 9.01 -8.40 0.00
CA PRO A 85 7.72 -8.92 -0.42
C PRO A 85 7.21 -9.98 0.57
N LEU A 86 5.89 -10.02 0.77
CA LEU A 86 5.29 -11.16 1.43
C LEU A 86 5.46 -12.42 0.57
N VAL A 87 5.88 -13.51 1.21
CA VAL A 87 6.02 -14.83 0.57
C VAL A 87 4.85 -15.68 1.00
N VAL A 88 4.08 -16.21 0.04
CA VAL A 88 2.83 -16.95 0.30
C VAL A 88 3.09 -18.13 1.24
N GLU A 89 4.16 -18.88 1.01
CA GLU A 89 4.52 -20.06 1.78
C GLU A 89 4.90 -19.72 3.23
N THR A 90 5.46 -18.54 3.46
CA THR A 90 5.82 -18.06 4.80
C THR A 90 4.61 -17.54 5.57
N VAL A 91 3.71 -16.83 4.89
CA VAL A 91 2.49 -16.28 5.49
C VAL A 91 1.46 -17.38 5.76
N TYR A 92 1.39 -18.40 4.90
CA TYR A 92 0.39 -19.47 4.95
C TYR A 92 1.00 -20.88 4.96
N PRO A 93 1.88 -21.21 5.93
CA PRO A 93 2.68 -22.44 5.89
C PRO A 93 1.84 -23.72 5.94
N ASN A 94 0.64 -23.66 6.54
CA ASN A 94 -0.23 -24.82 6.75
C ASN A 94 -1.49 -24.81 5.86
N ALA A 95 -1.61 -23.87 4.92
CA ALA A 95 -2.80 -23.73 4.10
C ALA A 95 -2.70 -24.56 2.81
N THR A 96 -3.39 -25.70 2.79
CA THR A 96 -3.45 -26.54 1.58
C THR A 96 -4.20 -25.82 0.46
N GLY A 97 -3.65 -25.78 -0.75
CA GLY A 97 -4.28 -25.15 -1.91
C GLY A 97 -4.15 -23.63 -2.01
N VAL A 98 -3.42 -22.99 -1.08
CA VAL A 98 -3.24 -21.53 -1.06
C VAL A 98 -2.48 -21.00 -2.28
N ALA A 99 -1.45 -21.73 -2.76
CA ALA A 99 -0.66 -21.29 -3.90
C ALA A 99 -1.47 -21.21 -5.22
N PRO A 100 -2.26 -22.24 -5.60
CA PRO A 100 -3.21 -22.13 -6.71
C PRO A 100 -4.21 -20.96 -6.56
N TYR A 101 -4.70 -20.72 -5.35
CA TYR A 101 -5.62 -19.61 -5.08
C TYR A 101 -4.95 -18.25 -5.29
N PHE A 102 -3.73 -18.06 -4.79
CA PHE A 102 -2.94 -16.84 -5.03
C PHE A 102 -2.59 -16.64 -6.50
N LYS A 103 -2.30 -17.72 -7.23
CA LYS A 103 -2.11 -17.65 -8.68
C LYS A 103 -3.36 -17.14 -9.39
N TRP A 104 -4.54 -17.60 -8.98
CA TRP A 104 -5.81 -17.09 -9.49
C TRP A 104 -6.02 -15.60 -9.16
N LEU A 105 -5.79 -15.17 -7.91
CA LEU A 105 -5.88 -13.76 -7.50
C LEU A 105 -4.91 -12.86 -8.30
N ARG A 106 -3.69 -13.32 -8.54
CA ARG A 106 -2.70 -12.59 -9.34
C ARG A 106 -3.13 -12.44 -10.79
N ASN A 107 -3.68 -13.50 -11.39
CA ASN A 107 -4.23 -13.45 -12.73
C ASN A 107 -5.42 -12.47 -12.80
N LEU A 108 -6.29 -12.49 -11.79
CA LEU A 108 -7.42 -11.59 -11.67
C LEU A 108 -6.98 -10.11 -11.61
N ARG A 109 -6.02 -9.77 -10.75
CA ARG A 109 -5.41 -8.43 -10.70
C ARG A 109 -4.83 -8.02 -12.06
N ASN A 110 -4.02 -8.89 -12.67
CA ASN A 110 -3.38 -8.58 -13.95
C ASN A 110 -4.43 -8.32 -15.05
N SER A 111 -5.55 -9.03 -14.99
CA SER A 111 -6.72 -8.78 -15.82
C SER A 111 -7.43 -7.46 -15.52
N TYR A 112 -7.34 -6.87 -14.34
CA TYR A 112 -7.85 -5.51 -14.14
C TYR A 112 -7.00 -4.43 -14.79
N THR A 113 -5.71 -4.72 -15.03
CA THR A 113 -4.78 -3.81 -15.71
C THR A 113 -4.73 -4.04 -17.23
N ALA A 114 -5.90 -4.04 -17.88
CA ALA A 114 -6.08 -4.35 -19.30
C ALA A 114 -5.08 -3.66 -20.24
N HIS A 115 -4.79 -2.38 -20.00
CA HIS A 115 -3.90 -1.58 -20.83
C HIS A 115 -2.42 -2.00 -20.72
N ARG A 116 -2.02 -2.72 -19.67
CA ARG A 116 -0.66 -3.23 -19.51
C ARG A 116 -0.34 -4.34 -20.52
N HIS A 117 -1.34 -5.10 -20.95
CA HIS A 117 -1.18 -6.24 -21.87
C HIS A 117 -1.90 -6.06 -23.21
N GLY A 118 -2.51 -4.88 -23.43
CA GLY A 118 -3.28 -4.52 -24.61
C GLY A 118 -4.79 -4.72 -24.40
N ALA A 119 -5.57 -3.65 -24.53
CA ALA A 119 -7.02 -3.65 -24.29
C ALA A 119 -7.78 -4.64 -25.19
N ALA A 120 -7.26 -4.92 -26.39
CA ALA A 120 -7.82 -5.89 -27.33
C ALA A 120 -7.83 -7.34 -26.80
N ARG A 121 -7.02 -7.66 -25.79
CA ARG A 121 -7.06 -9.00 -25.15
C ARG A 121 -8.27 -9.20 -24.24
N GLN A 122 -8.93 -8.11 -23.83
CA GLN A 122 -10.05 -8.14 -22.90
C GLN A 122 -11.38 -7.73 -23.53
N CYS A 123 -11.29 -7.12 -24.71
CA CYS A 123 -12.42 -6.71 -25.51
C CYS A 123 -12.15 -7.03 -26.97
N SER A 124 -13.03 -7.80 -27.60
CA SER A 124 -13.10 -7.91 -29.05
C SER A 124 -14.47 -7.45 -29.55
N ILE A 125 -14.51 -7.02 -30.81
CA ILE A 125 -15.77 -6.67 -31.48
C ILE A 125 -16.22 -7.89 -32.28
N ALA A 126 -17.42 -8.37 -32.01
CA ALA A 126 -18.04 -9.48 -32.74
C ALA A 126 -19.11 -8.97 -33.69
N ALA A 127 -19.22 -9.60 -34.86
CA ALA A 127 -20.34 -9.40 -35.77
C ALA A 127 -21.57 -10.17 -35.24
N VAL A 128 -22.71 -9.49 -35.21
CA VAL A 128 -24.01 -10.09 -34.94
C VAL A 128 -24.60 -10.51 -36.29
N VAL A 129 -24.83 -11.81 -36.47
CA VAL A 129 -25.33 -12.38 -37.73
C VAL A 129 -26.64 -13.12 -37.50
N ARG A 130 -27.53 -13.11 -38.50
CA ARG A 130 -28.77 -13.89 -38.48
C ARG A 130 -28.46 -15.39 -38.63
N PRO A 131 -28.89 -16.25 -37.68
CA PRO A 131 -28.75 -17.70 -37.83
C PRO A 131 -29.49 -18.19 -39.09
N GLY A 132 -28.86 -19.08 -39.85
CA GLY A 132 -29.45 -19.69 -41.06
C GLY A 132 -29.21 -18.91 -42.37
N THR A 133 -29.08 -17.58 -42.33
CA THR A 133 -28.79 -16.78 -43.55
C THR A 133 -27.41 -16.15 -43.57
N GLY A 134 -26.75 -16.03 -42.40
CA GLY A 134 -25.46 -15.33 -42.29
C GLY A 134 -25.53 -13.82 -42.52
N ALA A 135 -26.74 -13.24 -42.62
CA ALA A 135 -26.90 -11.81 -42.85
C ALA A 135 -26.35 -11.00 -41.68
N PHE A 136 -25.51 -10.01 -41.97
CA PHE A 136 -24.96 -9.09 -40.96
C PHE A 136 -26.07 -8.18 -40.41
N LEU A 137 -26.19 -8.13 -39.09
CA LEU A 137 -27.20 -7.34 -38.37
C LEU A 137 -26.59 -6.19 -37.56
N GLY A 138 -25.28 -6.22 -37.30
CA GLY A 138 -24.58 -5.21 -36.51
C GLY A 138 -23.34 -5.78 -35.82
N HIS A 139 -22.82 -5.07 -34.83
CA HIS A 139 -21.70 -5.54 -34.02
C HIS A 139 -22.00 -5.42 -32.52
N SER A 140 -21.36 -6.27 -31.72
CA SER A 140 -21.40 -6.22 -30.26
C SER A 140 -20.00 -6.35 -29.67
N LYS A 141 -19.84 -5.97 -28.42
CA LYS A 141 -18.58 -6.09 -27.68
C LYS A 141 -18.59 -7.41 -26.92
N LEU A 142 -17.54 -8.21 -27.10
CA LEU A 142 -17.25 -9.37 -26.28
C LEU A 142 -16.21 -8.97 -25.23
N PHE A 143 -16.65 -8.84 -23.99
CA PHE A 143 -15.78 -8.54 -22.86
C PHE A 143 -15.55 -9.78 -22.00
N ALA A 144 -14.32 -9.95 -21.52
CA ALA A 144 -14.07 -10.86 -20.41
C ALA A 144 -14.67 -10.26 -19.13
N ALA A 145 -15.73 -10.87 -18.61
CA ALA A 145 -16.30 -10.52 -17.31
C ALA A 145 -15.63 -11.40 -16.23
N TYR A 146 -14.93 -10.75 -15.31
CA TYR A 146 -14.34 -11.44 -14.16
C TYR A 146 -15.28 -11.29 -12.97
N VAL A 147 -15.90 -12.38 -12.59
CA VAL A 147 -16.71 -12.44 -11.37
C VAL A 147 -15.82 -12.78 -10.18
N GLY A 148 -16.18 -12.25 -9.00
CA GLY A 148 -15.55 -12.63 -7.74
C GLY A 148 -15.81 -14.10 -7.40
N PRO A 149 -15.24 -14.58 -6.27
CA PRO A 149 -15.53 -15.92 -5.78
C PRO A 149 -17.04 -16.10 -5.48
N SER A 150 -17.48 -17.34 -5.29
CA SER A 150 -18.83 -17.61 -4.78
C SER A 150 -19.05 -16.94 -3.42
N GLN A 151 -20.31 -16.82 -2.96
CA GLN A 151 -20.60 -16.28 -1.62
C GLN A 151 -19.81 -17.01 -0.52
N ASP A 152 -19.69 -18.34 -0.59
CA ASP A 152 -18.87 -19.12 0.35
C ASP A 152 -17.37 -18.74 0.27
N GLY A 153 -16.88 -18.40 -0.92
CA GLY A 153 -15.51 -17.94 -1.13
C GLY A 153 -15.25 -16.51 -0.64
N HIS A 154 -16.28 -15.72 -0.31
CA HIS A 154 -16.09 -14.40 0.29
C HIS A 154 -15.44 -14.52 1.67
N ALA A 155 -15.97 -15.39 2.52
CA ALA A 155 -15.43 -15.61 3.86
C ALA A 155 -13.98 -16.12 3.80
N GLN A 156 -13.68 -16.99 2.83
CA GLN A 156 -12.32 -17.49 2.60
C GLN A 156 -11.38 -16.36 2.16
N LEU A 157 -11.81 -15.49 1.24
CA LEU A 157 -11.02 -14.34 0.81
C LEU A 157 -10.70 -13.41 1.98
N LEU A 158 -11.70 -13.01 2.77
CA LEU A 158 -11.49 -12.15 3.93
C LEU A 158 -10.57 -12.81 4.96
N ALA A 159 -10.75 -14.10 5.23
CA ALA A 159 -9.90 -14.85 6.17
C ALA A 159 -8.44 -14.90 5.72
N VAL A 160 -8.18 -15.07 4.41
CA VAL A 160 -6.84 -15.06 3.83
C VAL A 160 -6.18 -13.69 4.01
N VAL A 161 -6.91 -12.59 3.80
CA VAL A 161 -6.39 -11.23 4.04
C VAL A 161 -6.10 -11.01 5.52
N SER A 162 -7.03 -11.35 6.42
CA SER A 162 -6.83 -11.22 7.87
C SER A 162 -5.65 -12.04 8.39
N LEU A 163 -5.37 -13.20 7.81
CA LEU A 163 -4.20 -14.00 8.14
C LEU A 163 -2.88 -13.28 7.75
N ALA A 164 -2.84 -12.63 6.59
CA ALA A 164 -1.69 -11.81 6.20
C ALA A 164 -1.47 -10.64 7.16
N ILE A 165 -2.56 -9.95 7.56
CA ILE A 165 -2.48 -8.84 8.54
C ILE A 165 -1.85 -9.33 9.83
N ARG A 166 -2.34 -10.44 10.41
CA ARG A 166 -1.78 -11.00 11.64
C ARG A 166 -0.31 -11.37 11.51
N TYR A 167 0.09 -11.91 10.36
CA TYR A 167 1.49 -12.22 10.08
C TYR A 167 2.35 -10.94 10.08
N VAL A 168 1.90 -9.90 9.37
CA VAL A 168 2.62 -8.62 9.28
C VAL A 168 2.69 -7.93 10.64
N GLU A 169 1.62 -7.93 11.43
CA GLU A 169 1.61 -7.41 12.81
C GLU A 169 2.66 -8.11 13.69
N ALA A 170 2.78 -9.44 13.58
CA ALA A 170 3.81 -10.17 14.30
C ALA A 170 5.24 -9.80 13.84
N GLN A 171 5.44 -9.56 12.54
CA GLN A 171 6.73 -9.07 12.03
C GLN A 171 7.04 -7.65 12.50
N ILE A 172 6.05 -6.76 12.51
CA ILE A 172 6.19 -5.39 13.01
C ILE A 172 6.65 -5.43 14.47
N LEU A 173 5.99 -6.19 15.35
CA LEU A 173 6.38 -6.28 16.76
C LEU A 173 7.82 -6.79 16.92
N ARG A 174 8.21 -7.81 16.14
CA ARG A 174 9.59 -8.34 16.14
C ARG A 174 10.59 -7.28 15.71
N LEU A 175 10.32 -6.58 14.62
CA LEU A 175 11.20 -5.56 14.04
C LEU A 175 11.27 -4.30 14.91
N GLN A 176 10.19 -3.92 15.58
CA GLN A 176 10.18 -2.84 16.56
C GLN A 176 11.12 -3.15 17.73
N GLN A 177 11.04 -4.37 18.28
CA GLN A 177 11.93 -4.78 19.36
C GLN A 177 13.40 -4.77 18.90
N GLN A 178 13.68 -5.32 17.71
CA GLN A 178 15.03 -5.30 17.13
C GLN A 178 15.53 -3.87 16.87
N PHE A 179 14.66 -2.98 16.36
CA PHE A 179 14.99 -1.58 16.15
C PHE A 179 15.33 -0.86 17.47
N ILE A 180 14.56 -1.09 18.53
CA ILE A 180 14.83 -0.52 19.85
C ILE A 180 16.20 -1.00 20.37
N GLU A 181 16.49 -2.29 20.24
CA GLU A 181 17.79 -2.86 20.65
C GLU A 181 18.96 -2.26 19.87
N GLU A 182 18.85 -2.18 18.55
CA GLU A 182 19.90 -1.61 17.69
C GLU A 182 20.06 -0.10 17.90
N ALA A 183 18.97 0.65 18.01
CA ALA A 183 19.00 2.09 18.23
C ALA A 183 19.57 2.45 19.62
N SER A 184 19.26 1.64 20.65
CA SER A 184 19.79 1.84 22.01
C SER A 184 21.29 1.51 22.11
N ALA A 185 21.83 0.74 21.16
CA ALA A 185 23.27 0.47 21.09
C ALA A 185 24.07 1.63 20.48
N ILE A 186 23.40 2.61 19.85
CA ILE A 186 24.03 3.82 19.32
C ILE A 186 24.31 4.77 20.50
N PRO A 187 25.57 5.23 20.69
CA PRO A 187 25.88 6.17 21.76
C PRO A 187 25.05 7.47 21.66
N PRO A 188 24.61 8.06 22.80
CA PRO A 188 23.75 9.24 22.78
C PRO A 188 24.31 10.42 21.97
N GLU A 189 25.62 10.65 22.05
CA GLU A 189 26.30 11.69 21.29
C GLU A 189 26.21 11.48 19.77
N GLN A 190 26.18 10.23 19.31
CA GLN A 190 26.02 9.90 17.90
C GLN A 190 24.56 10.05 17.46
N LEU A 191 23.60 9.69 18.31
CA LEU A 191 22.16 9.88 18.04
C LEU A 191 21.83 11.36 17.78
N LEU A 192 22.44 12.29 18.53
CA LEU A 192 22.25 13.73 18.34
C LEU A 192 22.87 14.27 17.04
N MET A 193 23.83 13.55 16.45
CA MET A 193 24.48 13.93 15.18
C MET A 193 23.77 13.34 13.96
N LEU A 194 22.79 12.45 14.15
CA LEU A 194 22.05 11.84 13.05
C LEU A 194 21.23 12.90 12.29
N PRO A 195 21.01 12.71 10.98
CA PRO A 195 20.14 13.58 10.21
C PRO A 195 18.76 13.66 10.86
N ARG A 196 18.25 14.89 11.04
CA ARG A 196 16.88 15.08 11.52
C ARG A 196 15.91 14.46 10.51
N GLY A 197 14.98 13.67 11.01
CA GLY A 197 13.87 13.15 10.23
C GLY A 197 12.99 14.30 9.74
N ALA A 198 12.75 14.38 8.43
CA ALA A 198 11.76 15.30 7.89
C ALA A 198 10.35 14.79 8.24
N ALA A 199 9.53 15.61 8.89
CA ALA A 199 8.12 15.31 9.08
C ALA A 199 7.45 15.07 7.72
N VAL A 200 6.64 14.01 7.61
CA VAL A 200 5.92 13.71 6.37
C VAL A 200 4.85 14.78 6.15
N GLN A 201 5.11 15.71 5.22
CA GLN A 201 4.08 16.64 4.76
C GLN A 201 3.18 15.94 3.72
N PRO A 202 1.86 16.23 3.70
CA PRO A 202 0.99 15.76 2.64
C PRO A 202 1.51 16.26 1.29
N GLN A 203 1.75 15.33 0.37
CA GLN A 203 2.26 15.67 -0.96
C GLN A 203 1.19 16.44 -1.75
N GLY A 204 1.55 17.62 -2.22
CA GLY A 204 0.71 18.37 -3.15
C GLY A 204 0.67 17.70 -4.54
N PRO A 205 -0.27 18.08 -5.43
CA PRO A 205 -0.38 17.50 -6.77
C PRO A 205 0.92 17.49 -7.58
N ALA A 206 1.77 18.52 -7.42
CA ALA A 206 3.07 18.61 -8.10
C ALA A 206 4.11 17.58 -7.60
N GLN A 207 3.89 17.00 -6.41
CA GLN A 207 4.81 16.05 -5.76
C GLN A 207 4.35 14.60 -5.90
N MET A 208 3.16 14.35 -6.46
CA MET A 208 2.57 13.01 -6.62
C MET A 208 3.39 12.06 -7.53
N GLY A 209 4.36 12.59 -8.28
CA GLY A 209 5.32 11.81 -9.07
C GLY A 209 6.66 11.54 -8.37
N MET A 210 6.89 12.12 -7.19
CA MET A 210 8.13 11.98 -6.44
C MET A 210 8.01 10.83 -5.44
N SER A 211 9.07 10.03 -5.29
CA SER A 211 9.09 9.04 -4.23
C SER A 211 9.11 9.72 -2.86
N ARG A 212 8.63 9.05 -1.81
CA ARG A 212 8.76 9.55 -0.43
C ARG A 212 10.22 9.82 -0.04
N GLY A 213 11.17 9.07 -0.60
CA GLY A 213 12.61 9.31 -0.42
C GLY A 213 13.05 10.62 -1.06
N ASP A 214 12.57 10.92 -2.27
CA ASP A 214 12.89 12.16 -2.98
C ASP A 214 12.28 13.38 -2.30
N VAL A 215 11.05 13.26 -1.80
CA VAL A 215 10.40 14.31 -1.01
C VAL A 215 11.15 14.54 0.31
N ARG A 216 11.54 13.47 1.01
CA ARG A 216 12.37 13.60 2.23
C ARG A 216 13.71 14.27 1.94
N LYS A 217 14.39 13.91 0.86
CA LYS A 217 15.65 14.56 0.44
C LYS A 217 15.46 16.03 0.10
N ALA A 218 14.35 16.38 -0.57
CA ALA A 218 14.03 17.76 -0.88
C ALA A 218 13.79 18.59 0.41
N ILE A 219 13.00 18.07 1.34
CA ILE A 219 12.73 18.74 2.64
C ILE A 219 14.00 18.83 3.50
N ALA A 220 14.78 17.75 3.59
CA ALA A 220 16.03 17.76 4.35
C ALA A 220 17.04 18.78 3.78
N ARG A 221 17.05 18.96 2.45
CA ARG A 221 17.84 19.99 1.80
C ARG A 221 17.37 21.39 2.16
N GLU A 222 16.07 21.66 2.08
CA GLU A 222 15.48 22.96 2.47
C GLU A 222 15.73 23.29 3.95
N LEU A 223 15.60 22.30 4.85
CA LEU A 223 15.88 22.47 6.28
C LEU A 223 17.36 22.76 6.55
N ASN A 224 18.28 22.02 5.90
CA ASN A 224 19.71 22.27 6.03
C ASN A 224 20.12 23.63 5.46
N GLU A 225 19.54 24.04 4.33
CA GLU A 225 19.79 25.36 3.73
C GLU A 225 19.28 26.50 4.63
N THR A 226 18.15 26.29 5.32
CA THR A 226 17.57 27.26 6.27
C THR A 226 18.44 27.41 7.52
N ILE A 227 18.85 26.29 8.14
CA ILE A 227 19.69 26.28 9.35
C ILE A 227 21.06 26.91 9.07
N VAL A 228 21.69 26.58 7.94
CA VAL A 228 22.98 27.18 7.55
C VAL A 228 22.81 28.68 7.28
N GLY A 229 21.71 29.09 6.66
CA GLY A 229 21.37 30.50 6.43
C GLY A 229 21.28 31.30 7.74
N ASP A 230 20.56 30.78 8.72
CA ASP A 230 20.35 31.45 10.02
C ASP A 230 21.65 31.54 10.84
N ILE A 231 22.49 30.49 10.85
CA ILE A 231 23.82 30.53 11.50
C ILE A 231 24.72 31.59 10.85
N THR A 232 24.67 31.75 9.53
CA THR A 232 25.45 32.79 8.83
C THR A 232 24.92 34.20 9.04
N ALA A 233 23.62 34.36 9.28
CA ALA A 233 23.00 35.65 9.57
C ALA A 233 23.33 36.15 10.98
N GLU A 234 23.29 35.27 11.99
CA GLU A 234 23.69 35.60 13.37
C GLU A 234 25.19 35.93 13.48
N ALA A 235 26.03 35.28 12.67
CA ALA A 235 27.47 35.58 12.62
C ALA A 235 27.80 36.93 11.97
N GLN A 236 26.83 37.59 11.32
CA GLN A 236 27.01 38.87 10.63
C GLN A 236 26.41 40.07 11.37
N GLU A 237 25.77 39.90 12.55
CA GLU A 237 25.36 41.06 13.35
C GLU A 237 26.60 41.75 13.96
N PRO A 238 26.96 42.97 13.52
CA PRO A 238 28.04 43.70 14.14
C PRO A 238 27.56 44.28 15.48
N ARG A 239 28.29 43.97 16.56
CA ARG A 239 28.21 44.73 17.81
C ARG A 239 28.70 46.16 17.63
#